data_AF-A0ABD5SUJ2-F1
#
_entry.id   AF-A0ABD5SUJ2-F1
#
_cell.length_a   1.000
_cell.length_b   1.000
_cell.length_c   1.000
_cell.angle_alpha   90.00
_cell.angle_beta   90.00
_cell.angle_gamma   90.00
#
_symmetry.space_group_name_H-M   'P 1'
#
loop_
_entity.id
_entity.type
_entity.pdbx_description
1 polymer ?
#
loop_
_entity_poly.entity_id
_entity_poly.type
_entity_poly.pdbx_seq_one_letter_code
_entity_poly.pdbx_strand_id
1 'polypeptide(L)'
;EREGYGFPSGHAFAATVVYGGLVSAYDRSGDRRAVTGAGVLIVAVSLSRVALGVHYLGDVIVGAVLGIAFVVAMDRLSGSDPTIGFAVALVLAVVAVLVVGPIEDVLLGLGGSIGGLLGSQRLSALPALRSRFEGVVLAGVGGGFVAVVQQIGSAVASIEPLLVVLYAILLAGILLAPAAVGRLEVAALESRRA
;
A
#
# COMPACT_ATOMS: atom_id res chain seq x y z
N GLU A 1 0.54 -2.66 -18.50
CA GLU A 1 1.54 -1.62 -18.22
C GLU A 1 1.95 -0.98 -19.54
N ARG A 2 1.90 0.35 -19.64
CA ARG A 2 2.24 1.05 -20.89
C ARG A 2 3.74 0.89 -21.18
N GLU A 3 4.05 0.52 -22.42
CA GLU A 3 5.39 0.52 -22.99
C GLU A 3 5.93 1.96 -22.99
N GLY A 4 6.76 2.28 -22.00
CA GLY A 4 7.40 3.58 -21.91
C GLY A 4 8.44 3.57 -20.81
N TYR A 5 9.70 3.79 -21.19
CA TYR A 5 10.79 4.08 -20.26
C TYR A 5 10.48 5.41 -19.55
N GLY A 6 9.75 5.35 -18.44
CA GLY A 6 9.48 6.49 -17.59
C GLY A 6 10.64 6.71 -16.61
N PHE A 7 11.21 7.90 -16.59
CA PHE A 7 12.12 8.31 -15.53
C PHE A 7 11.41 9.32 -14.61
N PRO A 8 11.47 9.17 -13.28
CA PRO A 8 12.03 8.05 -12.50
C PRO A 8 11.06 6.85 -12.40
N SER A 9 11.52 5.71 -11.86
CA SER A 9 10.67 4.52 -11.70
C SER A 9 9.57 4.73 -10.63
N GLY A 10 8.32 4.78 -11.08
CA GLY A 10 7.14 4.89 -10.20
C GLY A 10 6.96 3.70 -9.26
N HIS A 11 7.32 2.49 -9.69
CA HIS A 11 7.25 1.28 -8.85
C HIS A 11 8.25 1.33 -7.70
N ALA A 12 9.49 1.76 -7.97
CA ALA A 12 10.51 1.91 -6.93
C ALA A 12 10.11 3.00 -5.92
N PHE A 13 9.57 4.12 -6.41
CA PHE A 13 9.00 5.18 -5.58
C PHE A 13 7.85 4.65 -4.71
N ALA A 14 6.83 4.05 -5.31
CA ALA A 14 5.64 3.57 -4.62
C ALA A 14 5.97 2.47 -3.58
N ALA A 15 6.82 1.50 -3.93
CA ALA A 15 7.27 0.48 -2.99
C ALA A 15 7.99 1.11 -1.78
N THR A 16 8.83 2.11 -2.02
CA THR A 16 9.52 2.83 -0.95
C THR A 16 8.56 3.60 -0.06
N VAL A 17 7.60 4.32 -0.65
CA VAL A 17 6.60 5.08 0.12
C VAL A 17 5.70 4.15 0.94
N VAL A 18 5.25 3.03 0.37
CA VAL A 18 4.38 2.08 1.07
C VAL A 18 5.15 1.36 2.18
N TYR A 19 6.26 0.68 1.87
CA TYR A 19 6.96 -0.15 2.85
C TYR A 19 7.77 0.69 3.85
N GLY A 20 8.40 1.78 3.39
CA GLY A 20 9.07 2.73 4.28
C GLY A 20 8.09 3.52 5.14
N GLY A 21 6.97 3.95 4.56
CA GLY A 21 5.89 4.62 5.28
C GLY A 21 5.25 3.73 6.35
N LEU A 22 5.05 2.44 6.07
CA LEU A 22 4.59 1.46 7.07
C LEU A 22 5.56 1.36 8.25
N VAL A 23 6.88 1.32 8.00
CA VAL A 23 7.86 1.29 9.09
C VAL A 23 7.82 2.57 9.92
N SER A 24 7.73 3.74 9.27
CA SER A 24 7.67 5.04 9.94
C SER A 24 6.39 5.24 10.75
N ALA A 25 5.22 4.98 10.14
CA ALA A 25 3.91 5.23 10.73
C ALA A 25 3.61 4.36 11.96
N TYR A 26 4.28 3.21 12.09
CA TYR A 26 4.16 2.33 13.27
C TYR A 26 5.33 2.42 14.23
N ASP A 27 6.15 3.47 14.11
CA ASP A 27 7.33 3.72 14.95
C ASP A 27 8.27 2.49 15.04
N ARG A 28 8.42 1.79 13.90
CA ARG A 28 9.26 0.59 13.80
C ARG A 28 10.61 0.85 13.17
N SER A 29 11.01 2.12 13.07
CA SER A 29 12.32 2.52 12.54
C SER A 29 13.50 1.94 13.32
N GLY A 30 13.32 1.62 14.61
CA GLY A 30 14.30 0.91 15.44
C GLY A 30 14.25 -0.62 15.32
N ASP A 31 13.19 -1.20 14.76
CA ASP A 31 13.05 -2.65 14.58
C ASP A 31 13.79 -3.09 13.32
N ARG A 32 15.00 -3.63 13.53
CA ARG A 32 15.86 -4.16 12.45
C ARG A 32 15.14 -5.17 11.55
N ARG A 33 14.21 -5.98 12.07
CA ARG A 33 13.48 -6.96 11.26
C ARG A 33 12.48 -6.28 10.34
N ALA A 34 11.75 -5.30 10.85
CA ALA A 34 10.81 -4.50 10.06
C ALA A 34 11.53 -3.73 8.95
N VAL A 35 12.63 -3.04 9.28
CA VAL A 35 13.44 -2.28 8.32
C VAL A 35 14.05 -3.19 7.25
N THR A 36 14.62 -4.33 7.65
CA THR A 36 15.20 -5.29 6.69
C THR A 36 14.12 -5.88 5.79
N GLY A 37 12.96 -6.25 6.34
CA GLY A 37 11.83 -6.77 5.55
C GLY A 37 11.32 -5.76 4.53
N ALA A 38 11.13 -4.51 4.94
CA ALA A 38 10.76 -3.41 4.03
C ALA A 38 11.82 -3.22 2.93
N GLY A 39 13.10 -3.18 3.29
CA GLY A 39 14.20 -3.05 2.33
C GLY A 39 14.24 -4.18 1.31
N VAL A 40 14.04 -5.43 1.74
CA VAL A 40 13.97 -6.59 0.84
C VAL A 40 12.82 -6.47 -0.15
N LEU A 41 11.63 -6.05 0.30
CA LEU A 41 10.47 -5.87 -0.58
C LEU A 41 10.69 -4.72 -1.57
N ILE A 42 11.24 -3.59 -1.12
CA ILE A 42 11.58 -2.46 -1.99
C ILE A 42 12.56 -2.89 -3.07
N VAL A 43 13.64 -3.60 -2.70
CA VAL A 43 14.64 -4.11 -3.64
C VAL A 43 14.03 -5.14 -4.59
N ALA A 44 13.20 -6.05 -4.10
CA ALA A 44 12.56 -7.07 -4.95
C ALA A 44 11.63 -6.44 -6.01
N VAL A 45 10.79 -5.48 -5.62
CA VAL A 45 9.91 -4.76 -6.56
C VAL A 45 10.75 -3.91 -7.53
N SER A 46 11.80 -3.27 -7.04
CA SER A 46 12.72 -2.45 -7.83
C SER A 46 13.46 -3.26 -8.90
N LEU A 47 14.04 -4.40 -8.51
CA LEU A 47 14.79 -5.27 -9.41
C LEU A 47 13.89 -6.03 -10.38
N SER A 48 12.63 -6.32 -10.01
CA SER A 48 11.69 -6.92 -10.97
C SER A 48 11.47 -6.02 -12.18
N ARG A 49 11.48 -4.69 -12.00
CA ARG A 49 11.36 -3.75 -13.12
C ARG A 49 12.56 -3.77 -14.06
N VAL A 50 13.76 -3.91 -13.51
CA VAL A 50 14.99 -4.05 -14.30
C VAL A 50 14.99 -5.38 -15.05
N ALA A 51 14.59 -6.47 -14.37
CA ALA A 51 14.52 -7.80 -14.96
C ALA A 51 13.48 -7.90 -16.09
N LEU A 52 12.35 -7.19 -15.98
CA LEU A 52 11.33 -7.07 -17.02
C LEU A 52 11.76 -6.15 -18.18
N GLY A 53 12.91 -5.47 -18.06
CA GLY A 53 13.45 -4.60 -19.10
C GLY A 53 12.69 -3.28 -19.29
N VAL A 54 11.90 -2.85 -18.31
CA VAL A 54 11.07 -1.63 -18.41
C VAL A 54 11.73 -0.38 -17.81
N HIS A 55 12.80 -0.56 -17.04
CA HIS A 55 13.55 0.51 -16.38
C HIS A 55 15.03 0.16 -16.30
N TYR A 56 15.88 1.19 -16.37
CA TYR A 56 17.28 1.08 -16.02
C TYR A 56 17.48 1.11 -14.50
N LEU A 57 18.63 0.61 -14.05
CA LEU A 57 19.00 0.66 -12.63
C LEU A 57 19.00 2.10 -12.08
N GLY A 58 19.38 3.09 -12.91
CA GLY A 58 19.34 4.50 -12.55
C GLY A 58 17.93 5.00 -12.22
N ASP A 59 16.93 4.64 -13.04
CA ASP A 59 15.53 5.03 -12.84
C ASP A 59 14.99 4.53 -11.50
N VAL A 60 15.37 3.30 -11.16
CA VAL A 60 15.00 2.61 -9.93
C VAL A 60 15.67 3.24 -8.71
N ILE A 61 16.97 3.54 -8.79
CA ILE A 61 17.69 4.23 -7.70
C ILE A 61 17.07 5.59 -7.43
N VAL A 62 16.84 6.39 -8.47
CA VAL A 62 16.26 7.73 -8.32
C VAL A 62 14.83 7.64 -7.79
N GLY A 63 14.02 6.68 -8.28
CA GLY A 63 12.69 6.43 -7.75
C GLY A 63 12.70 6.10 -6.26
N ALA A 64 13.61 5.23 -5.81
CA ALA A 64 13.76 4.88 -4.41
C ALA A 64 14.22 6.08 -3.56
N VAL A 65 15.21 6.85 -4.02
CA VAL A 65 15.70 8.05 -3.31
C VAL A 65 14.58 9.08 -3.14
N LEU A 66 13.81 9.34 -4.19
CA LEU A 66 12.66 10.24 -4.11
C LEU A 66 11.58 9.69 -3.16
N GLY A 67 11.36 8.38 -3.14
CA GLY A 67 10.45 7.74 -2.20
C GLY A 67 10.89 7.92 -0.75
N ILE A 68 12.18 7.74 -0.45
CA ILE A 68 12.74 7.98 0.89
C ILE A 68 12.56 9.45 1.28
N ALA A 69 12.91 10.38 0.39
CA ALA A 69 12.75 11.81 0.63
C ALA A 69 11.28 12.17 0.92
N PHE A 70 10.35 11.56 0.19
CA PHE A 70 8.91 11.74 0.40
C PHE A 70 8.46 11.22 1.78
N VAL A 71 8.84 10.00 2.16
CA VAL A 71 8.51 9.43 3.49
C VAL A 71 9.05 10.32 4.60
N VAL A 72 10.31 10.74 4.50
CA VAL A 72 10.95 11.62 5.48
C VAL A 72 10.25 12.99 5.57
N ALA A 73 9.82 13.56 4.44
CA ALA A 73 9.06 14.80 4.43
C ALA A 73 7.68 14.63 5.06
N MET A 74 6.97 13.55 4.73
CA MET A 74 5.64 13.25 5.27
C MET A 74 5.67 12.95 6.76
N ASP A 75 6.68 12.23 7.24
CA ASP A 75 6.85 11.94 8.68
C ASP A 75 7.03 13.24 9.48
N ARG A 76 7.84 14.17 8.96
CA ARG A 76 8.01 15.51 9.57
C ARG A 76 6.76 16.39 9.50
N LEU A 77 5.97 16.28 8.45
CA LEU A 77 4.75 17.08 8.28
C LEU A 77 3.57 16.52 9.07
N SER A 78 3.48 15.20 9.22
CA SER A 78 2.31 14.50 9.74
C SER A 78 2.45 14.05 11.20
N GLY A 79 3.67 14.09 11.77
CA GLY A 79 3.91 13.62 13.13
C GLY A 79 3.51 12.16 13.36
N SER A 80 3.72 11.33 12.32
CA SER A 80 3.34 9.91 12.26
C SER A 80 1.83 9.60 12.21
N ASP A 81 0.94 10.59 12.05
CA ASP A 81 -0.49 10.34 11.79
C ASP A 81 -0.74 9.95 10.32
N PRO A 82 -1.15 8.70 10.01
CA PRO A 82 -1.39 8.25 8.65
C PRO A 82 -2.55 8.99 7.96
N THR A 83 -3.49 9.57 8.72
CA THR A 83 -4.64 10.30 8.19
C THR A 83 -4.21 11.54 7.41
N ILE A 84 -3.19 12.25 7.91
CA ILE A 84 -2.63 13.42 7.22
C ILE A 84 -1.96 12.98 5.91
N GLY A 85 -1.22 11.87 5.93
CA GLY A 85 -0.62 11.29 4.74
C GLY A 85 -1.65 10.96 3.65
N PHE A 86 -2.76 10.33 4.02
CA PHE A 86 -3.85 10.04 3.08
C PHE A 86 -4.59 11.30 2.60
N ALA A 87 -4.75 12.31 3.46
CA ALA A 87 -5.34 13.59 3.06
C ALA A 87 -4.46 14.32 2.02
N VAL A 88 -3.14 14.36 2.22
CA VAL A 88 -2.19 14.90 1.24
C VAL A 88 -2.24 14.09 -0.05
N ALA A 89 -2.24 12.76 0.04
CA ALA A 89 -2.37 11.88 -1.13
C ALA A 89 -3.67 12.13 -1.89
N LEU A 90 -4.79 12.39 -1.21
CA LEU A 90 -6.07 12.73 -1.82
C LEU A 90 -6.00 14.04 -2.60
N VAL A 91 -5.40 15.08 -2.02
CA VAL A 91 -5.21 16.37 -2.71
C VAL A 91 -4.35 16.18 -3.95
N LEU A 92 -3.23 15.46 -3.84
CA LEU A 92 -2.34 15.18 -4.97
C LEU A 92 -3.03 14.34 -6.06
N ALA A 93 -3.84 13.35 -5.66
CA ALA A 93 -4.60 12.52 -6.59
C ALA A 93 -5.67 13.32 -7.34
N VAL A 94 -6.39 14.22 -6.65
CA VAL A 94 -7.35 15.12 -7.30
C VAL A 94 -6.64 16.02 -8.32
N VAL A 95 -5.51 16.62 -7.94
CA VAL A 95 -4.71 17.43 -8.87
C VAL A 95 -4.25 16.58 -10.06
N ALA A 96 -3.79 15.34 -9.84
CA ALA A 96 -3.38 14.44 -10.90
C ALA A 96 -4.52 14.08 -11.86
N VAL A 97 -5.73 13.84 -11.36
CA VAL A 97 -6.93 13.64 -12.21
C VAL A 97 -7.19 14.86 -13.08
N LEU A 98 -7.08 16.07 -12.51
CA LEU A 98 -7.35 17.30 -13.25
C LEU A 98 -6.29 17.62 -14.31
N VAL A 99 -5.03 17.25 -14.08
CA VAL A 99 -3.91 17.57 -14.97
C VAL A 99 -3.67 16.48 -16.02
N VAL A 100 -3.72 15.22 -15.61
CA VAL A 100 -3.35 14.06 -16.44
C VAL A 100 -4.58 13.33 -16.98
N GLY A 101 -5.72 13.44 -16.28
CA GLY A 101 -6.94 12.70 -16.59
C GLY A 101 -7.09 11.39 -15.82
N PRO A 102 -8.22 10.69 -16.01
CA PRO A 102 -8.62 9.50 -15.24
C PRO A 102 -7.94 8.21 -15.75
N ILE A 103 -6.61 8.17 -15.74
CA ILE A 103 -5.88 6.94 -16.05
C ILE A 103 -5.86 6.01 -14.82
N GLU A 104 -5.75 4.70 -15.05
CA GLU A 104 -5.88 3.66 -14.01
C GLU A 104 -5.01 3.93 -12.77
N ASP A 105 -3.73 4.27 -12.93
CA ASP A 105 -2.82 4.58 -11.82
C ASP A 105 -3.27 5.79 -10.99
N VAL A 106 -3.85 6.80 -11.66
CA VAL A 106 -4.37 8.01 -11.01
C VAL A 106 -5.69 7.70 -10.29
N LEU A 107 -6.55 6.87 -10.87
CA LEU A 107 -7.78 6.40 -10.24
C LEU A 107 -7.49 5.51 -9.02
N LEU A 108 -6.44 4.69 -9.09
CA LEU A 108 -5.94 3.90 -7.97
C LEU A 108 -5.44 4.81 -6.85
N GLY A 109 -4.66 5.84 -7.18
CA GLY A 109 -4.24 6.86 -6.21
C GLY A 109 -5.42 7.57 -5.56
N LEU A 110 -6.43 7.97 -6.36
CA LEU A 110 -7.62 8.65 -5.87
C LEU A 110 -8.45 7.74 -4.97
N GLY A 111 -8.89 6.58 -5.46
CA GLY A 111 -9.67 5.63 -4.68
C GLY A 111 -8.90 5.17 -3.44
N GLY A 112 -7.63 4.80 -3.61
CA GLY A 112 -6.73 4.45 -2.52
C GLY A 112 -6.68 5.53 -1.45
N SER A 113 -6.43 6.79 -1.79
CA SER A 113 -6.38 7.87 -0.80
C SER A 113 -7.70 8.06 -0.04
N ILE A 114 -8.86 7.91 -0.70
CA ILE A 114 -10.18 7.93 -0.05
C ILE A 114 -10.32 6.76 0.93
N GLY A 115 -10.03 5.54 0.47
CA GLY A 115 -10.11 4.33 1.28
C GLY A 115 -9.15 4.36 2.47
N GLY A 116 -7.94 4.89 2.24
CA GLY A 116 -6.92 5.09 3.25
C GLY A 116 -7.34 6.09 4.32
N LEU A 117 -7.89 7.23 3.93
CA LEU A 117 -8.40 8.25 4.85
C LEU A 117 -9.55 7.71 5.72
N LEU A 118 -10.51 7.02 5.11
CA LEU A 118 -11.64 6.41 5.82
C LEU A 118 -11.18 5.27 6.73
N GLY A 119 -10.20 4.47 6.28
CA GLY A 119 -9.62 3.36 7.03
C GLY A 119 -8.79 3.82 8.22
N SER A 120 -7.96 4.86 8.03
CA SER A 120 -7.09 5.39 9.09
C SER A 120 -7.88 6.01 10.23
N GLN A 121 -9.01 6.68 9.94
CA GLN A 121 -9.91 7.21 10.96
C GLN A 121 -10.53 6.13 11.86
N ARG A 122 -10.57 4.86 11.41
CA ARG A 122 -11.14 3.74 12.16
C ARG A 122 -10.08 2.99 12.99
N LEU A 123 -8.80 3.30 12.82
CA LEU A 123 -7.68 2.63 13.47
C LEU A 123 -6.69 3.65 14.02
N SER A 124 -6.62 3.77 15.35
CA SER A 124 -5.56 4.53 16.01
C SER A 124 -4.19 3.85 15.91
N ALA A 125 -4.18 2.52 15.77
CA ALA A 125 -2.99 1.71 15.47
C ALA A 125 -3.42 0.36 14.85
N LEU A 126 -2.55 -0.25 14.02
CA LEU A 126 -2.79 -1.61 13.55
C LEU A 126 -2.58 -2.61 14.69
N PRO A 127 -3.51 -3.54 14.91
CA PRO A 127 -3.34 -4.61 15.87
C PRO A 127 -2.09 -5.44 15.55
N ALA A 128 -1.29 -5.72 16.58
CA ALA A 128 -0.18 -6.65 16.45
C ALA A 128 -0.71 -8.08 16.27
N LEU A 129 -0.08 -8.83 15.35
CA LEU A 129 -0.33 -10.26 15.20
C LEU A 129 0.08 -10.99 16.49
N ARG A 130 -0.83 -11.81 17.02
CA ARG A 130 -0.63 -12.55 18.29
C ARG A 130 0.02 -13.91 18.07
N SER A 131 -0.22 -14.53 16.92
CA SER A 131 0.38 -15.82 16.56
C SER A 131 0.79 -15.90 15.09
N ARG A 132 1.65 -16.87 14.76
CA ARG A 132 2.02 -17.15 13.36
C ARG A 132 0.81 -17.59 12.54
N PHE A 133 -0.12 -18.32 13.15
CA PHE A 133 -1.34 -18.77 12.48
C PHE A 133 -2.26 -17.59 12.14
N GLU A 134 -2.40 -16.61 13.03
CA GLU A 134 -3.12 -15.36 12.73
C GLU A 134 -2.50 -14.65 11.52
N GLY A 135 -1.16 -14.63 11.42
CA GLY A 135 -0.46 -14.11 10.25
C GLY A 135 -0.76 -14.88 8.96
N VAL A 136 -0.82 -16.21 9.02
CA VAL A 136 -1.19 -17.06 7.86
C VAL A 136 -2.64 -16.82 7.45
N VAL A 137 -3.57 -16.75 8.41
CA VAL A 137 -4.98 -16.45 8.17
C VAL A 137 -5.12 -15.06 7.55
N LEU A 138 -4.42 -14.05 8.09
CA LEU A 138 -4.40 -12.70 7.53
C LEU A 138 -3.87 -12.67 6.09
N ALA A 139 -2.77 -13.38 5.81
CA ALA A 139 -2.22 -13.47 4.46
C ALA A 139 -3.19 -14.16 3.49
N GLY A 140 -3.86 -15.24 3.93
CA GLY A 140 -4.85 -15.96 3.13
C GLY A 140 -6.11 -15.15 2.85
N VAL A 141 -6.71 -14.56 3.89
CA VAL A 141 -7.92 -13.73 3.78
C VAL A 141 -7.62 -12.45 3.00
N GLY A 142 -6.52 -11.77 3.33
CA GLY A 142 -6.08 -10.56 2.64
C GLY A 142 -5.74 -10.83 1.17
N GLY A 143 -4.98 -11.88 0.89
CA GLY A 143 -4.66 -12.29 -0.49
C GLY A 143 -5.90 -12.65 -1.30
N GLY A 144 -6.84 -13.40 -0.70
CA GLY A 144 -8.12 -13.73 -1.32
C GLY A 144 -8.97 -12.49 -1.61
N PHE A 145 -9.05 -11.56 -0.66
CA PHE A 145 -9.74 -10.28 -0.83
C PHE A 145 -9.15 -9.47 -2.00
N VAL A 146 -7.82 -9.32 -2.05
CA VAL A 146 -7.14 -8.63 -3.15
C VAL A 146 -7.44 -9.32 -4.47
N ALA A 147 -7.36 -10.65 -4.55
CA ALA A 147 -7.66 -11.40 -5.77
C ALA A 147 -9.09 -11.19 -6.26
N VAL A 148 -10.08 -11.20 -5.36
CA VAL A 148 -11.49 -10.94 -5.70
C VAL A 148 -11.66 -9.51 -6.22
N VAL A 149 -11.06 -8.53 -5.55
CA VAL A 149 -11.12 -7.14 -5.99
C VAL A 149 -10.49 -6.98 -7.37
N GLN A 150 -9.32 -7.58 -7.64
CA GLN A 150 -8.69 -7.54 -8.96
C GLN A 150 -9.56 -8.19 -10.04
N GLN A 151 -10.25 -9.29 -9.72
CA GLN A 151 -11.16 -9.96 -10.65
C GLN A 151 -12.40 -9.10 -10.95
N ILE A 152 -12.95 -8.40 -9.96
CA ILE A 152 -14.05 -7.45 -10.18
C ILE A 152 -13.54 -6.26 -11.01
N GLY A 153 -12.34 -5.75 -10.70
CA GLY A 153 -11.70 -4.63 -11.38
C GLY A 153 -11.54 -4.87 -12.88
N SER A 154 -11.12 -6.09 -13.28
CA SER A 154 -11.02 -6.45 -14.69
C SER A 154 -12.38 -6.46 -15.41
N ALA A 155 -13.46 -6.82 -14.71
CA ALA A 155 -14.82 -6.79 -15.26
C ALA A 155 -15.39 -5.37 -15.41
N VAL A 156 -14.92 -4.41 -14.60
CA VAL A 156 -15.41 -3.03 -14.57
C VAL A 156 -14.39 -2.00 -15.06
N ALA A 157 -13.34 -2.45 -15.73
CA ALA A 157 -12.19 -1.64 -16.14
C ALA A 157 -12.55 -0.44 -17.03
N SER A 158 -13.70 -0.48 -17.71
CA SER A 158 -14.22 0.59 -18.55
C SER A 158 -15.10 1.60 -17.82
N ILE A 159 -15.38 1.40 -16.52
CA ILE A 159 -16.29 2.22 -15.72
C ILE A 159 -15.48 2.93 -14.63
N GLU A 160 -14.89 4.08 -14.98
CA GLU A 160 -13.95 4.81 -14.11
C GLU A 160 -14.47 5.10 -12.70
N PRO A 161 -15.73 5.58 -12.49
CA PRO A 161 -16.22 5.83 -11.13
C PRO A 161 -16.29 4.57 -10.27
N LEU A 162 -16.56 3.42 -10.89
CA LEU A 162 -16.62 2.13 -10.19
C LEU A 162 -15.23 1.64 -9.81
N LEU A 163 -14.21 1.91 -10.63
CA LEU A 163 -12.81 1.65 -10.28
C LEU A 163 -12.36 2.46 -9.07
N VAL A 164 -12.71 3.74 -8.99
CA VAL A 164 -12.39 4.58 -7.82
C VAL A 164 -12.99 4.01 -6.54
N VAL A 165 -14.27 3.61 -6.58
CA VAL A 165 -14.94 2.97 -5.44
C VAL A 165 -14.26 1.65 -5.07
N LEU A 166 -13.91 0.85 -6.07
CA LEU A 166 -13.27 -0.45 -5.87
C LEU A 166 -11.87 -0.31 -5.24
N TYR A 167 -11.05 0.65 -5.70
CA TYR A 167 -9.74 0.92 -5.10
C TYR A 167 -9.84 1.54 -3.70
N ALA A 168 -10.89 2.31 -3.42
CA ALA A 168 -11.18 2.76 -2.06
C ALA A 168 -11.52 1.58 -1.13
N ILE A 169 -12.36 0.65 -1.59
CA ILE A 169 -12.66 -0.58 -0.85
C ILE A 169 -11.39 -1.41 -0.66
N LEU A 170 -10.55 -1.53 -1.69
CA LEU A 170 -9.29 -2.26 -1.65
C LEU A 170 -8.40 -1.74 -0.53
N LEU A 171 -8.10 -0.43 -0.51
CA LEU A 171 -7.16 0.10 0.48
C LEU A 171 -7.75 0.12 1.89
N ALA A 172 -9.03 0.48 2.04
CA ALA A 172 -9.71 0.39 3.33
C ALA A 172 -9.71 -1.05 3.87
N GLY A 173 -9.98 -2.03 3.01
CA GLY A 173 -9.97 -3.45 3.34
C GLY A 173 -8.58 -3.94 3.77
N ILE A 174 -7.52 -3.55 3.05
CA ILE A 174 -6.14 -3.87 3.42
C ILE A 174 -5.79 -3.32 4.80
N LEU A 175 -6.15 -2.07 5.10
CA LEU A 175 -5.89 -1.46 6.41
C LEU A 175 -6.70 -2.11 7.53
N LEU A 176 -7.96 -2.46 7.28
CA LEU A 176 -8.85 -3.02 8.30
C LEU A 176 -8.70 -4.53 8.48
N ALA A 177 -8.05 -5.24 7.55
CA ALA A 177 -7.92 -6.70 7.58
C ALA A 177 -7.28 -7.23 8.88
N PRO A 178 -6.18 -6.66 9.40
CA PRO A 178 -5.60 -7.13 10.67
C PRO A 178 -6.58 -7.02 11.85
N ALA A 179 -7.37 -5.95 11.89
CA ALA A 179 -8.38 -5.75 12.93
C ALA A 179 -9.59 -6.68 12.76
N ALA A 180 -9.98 -7.01 11.53
CA ALA A 180 -11.04 -7.97 11.27
C ALA A 180 -10.62 -9.39 11.68
N VAL A 181 -9.40 -9.81 11.33
CA VAL A 181 -8.87 -11.14 11.68
C VAL A 181 -8.69 -11.28 13.19
N GLY A 182 -8.18 -10.26 13.88
CA GLY A 182 -8.00 -10.30 15.34
C GLY A 182 -9.31 -10.35 16.15
N ARG A 183 -10.47 -10.05 15.54
CA ARG A 183 -11.80 -10.23 16.16
C ARG A 183 -12.36 -11.63 16.00
N LEU A 184 -11.88 -12.38 15.00
CA LEU A 184 -12.15 -13.80 14.94
C LEU A 184 -11.38 -14.41 16.12
N GLU A 185 -12.02 -15.21 16.97
CA GLU A 185 -11.35 -15.89 18.09
C GLU A 185 -10.42 -17.00 17.57
N VAL A 186 -9.42 -16.63 16.76
CA VAL A 186 -8.47 -17.54 16.11
C VAL A 186 -7.74 -18.40 17.16
N ALA A 187 -7.53 -17.86 18.35
CA ALA A 187 -6.97 -18.58 19.50
C ALA A 187 -7.86 -19.75 20.00
N ALA A 188 -9.18 -19.63 19.93
CA ALA A 188 -10.11 -20.71 20.32
C ALA A 188 -10.13 -21.86 19.29
N LEU A 189 -9.69 -21.60 18.05
CA LEU A 189 -9.50 -22.61 17.02
C LEU A 189 -8.14 -23.31 17.14
N GLU A 190 -7.09 -22.61 17.59
CA GLU A 190 -5.79 -23.21 17.91
C GLU A 190 -5.91 -24.21 19.07
N SER A 191 -6.63 -23.88 20.14
CA SER A 191 -6.81 -24.79 21.30
C SER A 191 -7.64 -26.04 21.00
N ARG A 192 -8.38 -26.07 19.88
CA ARG A 192 -9.14 -27.26 19.43
C ARG A 192 -8.37 -28.15 18.45
N ARG A 193 -7.23 -27.67 17.93
CA ARG A 193 -6.35 -28.43 17.01
C ARG A 193 -5.14 -29.05 17.70
N ALA A 194 -4.82 -28.60 18.92
CA ALA A 194 -3.83 -29.21 19.81
C ALA A 194 -4.47 -30.34 20.64
#